data_AF-A0A2H0Z462-F1
#
_entry.id   AF-A0A2H0Z462-F1
#
_cell.length_a   1.000
_cell.length_b   1.000
_cell.length_c   1.000
_cell.angle_alpha   90.00
_cell.angle_beta   90.00
_cell.angle_gamma   90.00
#
_symmetry.space_group_name_H-M   'P 1'
#
loop_
_entity.id
_entity.type
_entity.pdbx_description
1 polymer ?
#
loop_
_entity_poly.entity_id
_entity_poly.type
_entity_poly.pdbx_seq_one_letter_code
_entity_poly.pdbx_strand_id
1 'polypeptide(L)' 'MTKEEHIQYWLDSAYEDFEAAKEIIANNRRKHFALFLGHLYIEKLLKALFVKQFDQVPPYNTIYIS' A
#
# COMPACT_ATOMS: atom_id res chain seq x y z
N MET A 1 7.67 -9.32 15.76
CA MET A 1 6.96 -8.04 15.65
C MET A 1 5.62 -8.17 16.33
N THR A 2 5.13 -7.12 16.99
CA THR A 2 3.78 -7.02 17.54
C THR A 2 2.75 -6.78 16.43
N LYS A 3 1.47 -6.94 16.75
CA LYS A 3 0.36 -6.61 15.86
C LYS A 3 0.45 -5.16 15.36
N GLU A 4 0.76 -4.24 16.26
CA GLU A 4 0.90 -2.81 15.98
C GLU A 4 2.09 -2.55 15.04
N GLU A 5 3.21 -3.24 15.24
CA GLU A 5 4.37 -3.16 14.34
C GLU A 5 4.03 -3.68 12.94
N HIS A 6 3.24 -4.75 12.81
CA HIS A 6 2.77 -5.24 11.50
C HIS A 6 1.83 -4.23 10.82
N ILE A 7 0.91 -3.63 11.56
CA ILE A 7 0.02 -2.59 11.03
C ILE A 7 0.85 -1.39 10.57
N GLN A 8 1.79 -0.93 11.39
CA GLN A 8 2.63 0.22 11.09
C GLN A 8 3.49 -0.02 9.86
N TYR A 9 4.08 -1.21 9.73
CA TYR A 9 4.84 -1.61 8.54
C TYR A 9 4.04 -1.45 7.24
N TRP A 10 2.79 -1.92 7.21
CA TRP A 10 1.94 -1.77 6.03
C TRP A 10 1.56 -0.32 5.76
N LEU A 11 1.30 0.48 6.80
CA LEU A 11 0.98 1.89 6.67
C LEU A 11 2.18 2.70 6.14
N ASP A 12 3.36 2.52 6.71
CA ASP A 12 4.58 3.22 6.30
C ASP A 12 4.91 2.91 4.84
N SER A 13 4.88 1.63 4.47
CA SER A 13 5.11 1.23 3.08
C SER A 13 4.03 1.72 2.11
N ALA A 14 2.79 1.89 2.58
CA ALA A 14 1.73 2.51 1.78
C ALA A 14 2.02 4.00 1.55
N TYR A 15 2.39 4.73 2.60
CA TYR A 15 2.71 6.16 2.50
C TYR A 15 3.88 6.42 1.56
N GLU A 16 4.92 5.58 1.58
CA GLU A 16 6.03 5.67 0.63
C GLU A 16 5.57 5.57 -0.83
N ASP A 17 4.70 4.61 -1.16
CA ASP A 17 4.14 4.49 -2.52
C ASP A 17 3.32 5.72 -2.90
N PHE A 18 2.54 6.25 -1.95
CA PHE A 18 1.69 7.41 -2.18
C PHE A 18 2.49 8.69 -2.42
N GLU A 19 3.57 8.91 -1.65
CA GLU A 19 4.50 10.01 -1.90
C GLU A 19 5.15 9.89 -3.27
N ALA A 20 5.64 8.71 -3.64
CA ALA A 20 6.18 8.45 -4.96
C ALA A 20 5.15 8.71 -6.07
N ALA A 21 3.90 8.28 -5.88
CA ALA A 21 2.80 8.54 -6.82
C ALA A 21 2.57 10.05 -7.01
N LYS A 22 2.56 10.83 -5.92
CA LYS A 22 2.42 12.30 -5.98
C LYS A 22 3.58 12.95 -6.72
N GLU A 23 4.82 12.53 -6.46
CA GLU A 23 5.99 13.04 -7.19
C GLU A 23 5.90 12.77 -8.69
N ILE A 24 5.46 11.58 -9.08
CA ILE A 24 5.26 11.22 -10.49
C ILE A 24 4.16 12.06 -11.12
N ILE A 25 3.04 12.28 -10.42
CA ILE A 25 1.95 13.13 -10.91
C ILE A 25 2.43 14.58 -11.13
N ALA A 26 3.22 15.10 -10.20
CA ALA A 26 3.70 16.48 -10.23
C ALA A 26 4.80 16.70 -11.28
N ASN A 27 5.76 15.77 -11.38
CA ASN A 27 7.03 15.99 -12.07
C ASN A 27 7.25 15.09 -13.30
N ASN A 28 6.35 14.13 -13.58
CA ASN A 28 6.56 13.14 -14.62
C ASN A 28 5.34 12.97 -15.55
N ARG A 29 5.59 12.71 -16.84
CA ARG A 29 4.51 12.41 -17.80
C ARG A 29 3.98 10.97 -17.69
N ARG A 30 4.68 10.08 -16.97
CA ARG A 30 4.32 8.67 -16.79
C ARG A 30 3.22 8.48 -15.72
N LYS A 31 2.08 9.12 -15.91
CA LYS A 31 0.94 9.08 -14.97
C LYS A 31 0.38 7.66 -14.74
N HIS A 32 0.52 6.75 -15.70
CA HIS A 32 0.18 5.33 -15.53
C HIS A 32 0.96 4.67 -14.38
N PHE A 33 2.20 5.12 -14.13
CA PHE A 33 2.99 4.60 -13.03
C PHE A 33 2.51 5.11 -11.68
N ALA A 34 2.02 6.35 -11.61
CA ALA A 34 1.33 6.85 -10.41
C ALA A 34 0.02 6.11 -10.13
N LEU A 35 -0.73 5.70 -11.17
CA LEU A 35 -1.90 4.84 -11.02
C LEU A 35 -1.52 3.46 -10.45
N PHE A 36 -0.43 2.86 -10.92
CA PHE A 36 0.09 1.60 -10.38
C PHE A 36 0.49 1.74 -8.90
N LEU A 37 1.19 2.81 -8.52
CA LEU A 37 1.52 3.08 -7.13
C LEU A 37 0.26 3.36 -6.28
N GLY A 38 -0.74 4.02 -6.84
CA GLY A 38 -2.05 4.21 -6.20
C GLY A 38 -2.78 2.88 -5.92
N HIS A 39 -2.68 1.90 -6.82
CA HIS A 39 -3.15 0.54 -6.54
C HIS A 39 -2.42 -0.06 -5.34
N LEU A 40 -1.08 -0.04 -5.35
CA LEU A 40 -0.27 -0.60 -4.25
C LEU A 40 -0.59 0.06 -2.90
N TYR A 41 -0.79 1.39 -2.89
CA TYR A 41 -1.24 2.13 -1.71
C TYR A 41 -2.53 1.54 -1.13
N ILE A 42 -3.57 1.38 -1.96
CA ILE A 42 -4.87 0.83 -1.53
C ILE A 42 -4.70 -0.60 -1.02
N GLU A 43 -3.92 -1.44 -1.70
CA GLU A 43 -3.68 -2.82 -1.28
C GLU A 43 -3.01 -2.89 0.09
N LYS A 44 -1.97 -2.08 0.34
CA LYS A 44 -1.27 -2.05 1.61
C LYS A 44 -2.16 -1.53 2.75
N LEU A 45 -3.03 -0.56 2.49
CA LEU A 45 -4.06 -0.14 3.45
C LEU A 45 -5.03 -1.28 3.82
N LEU A 46 -5.46 -2.07 2.84
CA LEU A 46 -6.32 -3.24 3.09
C LEU A 46 -5.58 -4.31 3.90
N LYS A 47 -4.28 -4.51 3.65
CA LYS A 47 -3.43 -5.42 4.45
C LYS A 47 -3.27 -4.95 5.90
N ALA A 48 -3.07 -3.65 6.11
CA ALA A 48 -3.05 -3.06 7.46
C ALA A 48 -4.39 -3.26 8.18
N LEU A 49 -5.52 -3.04 7.49
CA LEU A 49 -6.86 -3.26 8.01
C LEU A 49 -7.12 -4.73 8.34
N PHE A 50 -6.65 -5.65 7.49
CA PHE A 50 -6.75 -7.10 7.72
C PHE A 50 -6.02 -7.52 9.00
N VAL A 51 -4.76 -7.09 9.19
CA VAL A 51 -4.00 -7.36 10.41
C VAL A 51 -4.73 -6.79 11.62
N LYS A 52 -5.24 -5.55 11.52
CA LYS A 52 -6.01 -4.92 12.60
C LYS A 52 -7.23 -5.74 13.01
N GLN A 53 -7.98 -6.27 12.04
CA GLN A 53 -9.24 -6.95 12.27
C GLN A 53 -9.06 -8.42 12.69
N PHE A 54 -8.11 -9.14 12.09
CA PHE A 54 -7.98 -10.59 12.24
C PHE A 54 -6.76 -11.04 13.04
N ASP A 55 -5.82 -10.14 13.32
CA ASP A 55 -4.55 -10.46 13.99
C ASP A 55 -3.78 -11.61 13.30
N GLN A 56 -3.89 -11.64 11.97
CA GLN A 56 -3.30 -12.67 11.11
C GLN A 56 -2.42 -12.02 10.05
N VAL A 57 -1.50 -12.82 9.50
CA VAL A 57 -0.66 -12.40 8.37
C VAL A 57 -1.57 -12.24 7.14
N PRO A 58 -1.58 -11.07 6.48
CA PRO A 58 -2.38 -10.87 5.30
C PRO A 58 -1.82 -11.71 4.13
N PRO A 59 -2.66 -12.09 3.16
CA PRO A 59 -2.21 -12.86 2.02
C PRO A 59 -1.09 -12.14 1.26
N TYR A 60 -0.05 -12.90 0.89
CA TYR A 60 1.12 -12.39 0.16
C TYR A 60 0.79 -11.95 -1.27
N ASN A 61 -0.30 -12.47 -1.81
CA ASN A 61 -0.72 -12.27 -3.19
C ASN A 61 -1.22 -10.83 -3.36
N THR A 62 -0.75 -10.16 -4.41
CA THR A 62 -1.32 -8.89 -4.88
C THR A 62 -2.79 -9.12 -5.19
N ILE A 63 -3.67 -8.25 -4.68
CA ILE A 63 -5.10 -8.29 -5.04
C ILE A 63 -5.15 -7.78 -6.47
N TYR A 64 -5.23 -8.71 -7.42
CA TYR A 64 -5.51 -8.38 -8.81
C TYR A 64 -6.98 -7.97 -8.91
N ILE A 65 -7.23 -6.67 -8.85
CA ILE A 65 -8.42 -6.05 -9.41
C ILE A 65 -8.25 -6.05 -10.94
N SER A 66 -8.51 -7.21 -11.55
CA SER A 66 -8.62 -7.40 -13.00
C SER A 66 -10.02 -7.09 -13.48
#